data_AF-A0A535UE01-F1
#
_entry.id   AF-A0A535UE01-F1
#
_cell.length_a   1.000
_cell.length_b   1.000
_cell.length_c   1.000
_cell.angle_alpha   90.00
_cell.angle_beta   90.00
_cell.angle_gamma   90.00
#
_symmetry.space_group_name_H-M   'P 1'
#
loop_
_entity.id
_entity.type
_entity.pdbx_description
1 polymer ?
#
loop_
_entity_poly.entity_id
_entity_poly.type
_entity_poly.pdbx_seq_one_letter_code
_entity_poly.pdbx_strand_id
1 'polypeptide(L)'
;MDAVASAPRGVGTLLVYLMGVAMLGLVAGALYDYVCLRLKRGVPFRWARQRAVLAAVGMVCTVAIWYLIAKRREEPLFGELSPLALTDNAVWLMLTGFALCCLAYGFRRPIAARSGLTLAAVALVIGALMPLIFRQSTEFISWAAGAAAIYTLLALGLNVVVGFAGLLDLGYAAFFAIGAYTCGSLASSRHGDVLHLPFWHYPFWVILFLGAAVAALFGAILGAPTLRLRGDYLAIVTLGFGEIVPDAAN
;
A
#
# COMPACT_ATOMS: atom_id res chain seq x y z
N MET A 1 -35.15 21.97 -11.88
CA MET A 1 -34.83 21.50 -13.24
C MET A 1 -34.68 22.78 -14.04
N ASP A 2 -33.51 23.42 -14.07
CA ASP A 2 -32.53 23.31 -15.17
C ASP A 2 -31.14 23.86 -14.80
N ALA A 3 -30.46 23.31 -13.78
CA ALA A 3 -29.11 23.71 -13.40
C ALA A 3 -28.00 22.70 -13.81
N VAL A 4 -28.33 21.73 -14.67
CA VAL A 4 -27.41 20.62 -15.02
C VAL A 4 -26.66 20.87 -16.35
N ALA A 5 -26.91 21.96 -17.06
CA ALA A 5 -26.38 22.14 -18.43
C ALA A 5 -25.70 23.49 -18.73
N SER A 6 -25.31 24.27 -17.73
CA SER A 6 -24.45 25.44 -17.99
C SER A 6 -22.98 25.04 -17.82
N ALA A 7 -22.25 24.91 -18.93
CA ALA A 7 -20.81 24.69 -18.88
C ALA A 7 -20.16 25.79 -18.02
N PRO A 8 -19.26 25.45 -17.09
CA PRO A 8 -18.68 26.44 -16.20
C PRO A 8 -17.91 27.47 -17.01
N ARG A 9 -18.33 28.74 -16.92
CA ARG A 9 -17.68 29.88 -17.58
C ARG A 9 -16.83 30.58 -16.53
N GLY A 10 -15.51 30.33 -16.54
CA GLY A 10 -14.58 30.91 -15.58
C GLY A 10 -13.14 30.43 -15.76
N VAL A 11 -12.22 31.03 -15.00
CA VAL A 11 -10.78 30.67 -15.00
C VAL A 11 -10.58 29.24 -14.50
N GLY A 12 -11.45 28.74 -13.60
CA GLY A 12 -11.43 27.37 -13.11
C GLY A 12 -11.55 26.30 -14.20
N THR A 13 -12.38 26.52 -15.22
CA THR A 13 -12.57 25.55 -16.33
C THR A 13 -11.31 25.38 -17.17
N LEU A 14 -10.58 26.47 -17.42
CA LEU A 14 -9.32 26.44 -18.16
C LEU A 14 -8.23 25.69 -17.39
N LEU A 15 -8.17 25.84 -16.06
CA LEU A 15 -7.25 25.08 -15.21
C LEU A 15 -7.58 23.58 -15.18
N VAL A 16 -8.85 23.20 -15.25
CA VAL A 16 -9.26 21.78 -15.34
C VAL A 16 -8.83 21.16 -16.67
N TYR A 17 -8.97 21.89 -17.78
CA TYR A 17 -8.44 21.41 -19.07
C TYR A 17 -6.92 21.23 -19.03
N LEU A 18 -6.18 22.18 -18.45
CA LEU A 18 -4.73 22.04 -18.26
C LEU A 18 -4.37 20.85 -17.38
N MET A 19 -5.13 20.61 -16.31
CA MET A 19 -4.97 19.46 -15.42
C MET A 19 -5.26 18.13 -16.14
N GLY A 20 -6.32 18.08 -16.95
CA GLY A 20 -6.66 16.90 -17.77
C GLY A 20 -5.57 16.58 -18.80
N VAL A 21 -5.01 17.59 -19.46
CA VAL A 21 -3.87 17.42 -20.37
C VAL A 21 -2.63 16.88 -19.63
N ALA A 22 -2.37 17.37 -18.42
CA ALA A 22 -1.29 16.85 -17.57
C ALA A 22 -1.51 15.38 -17.18
N MET A 23 -2.73 14.97 -16.83
CA MET A 23 -3.06 13.55 -16.55
C MET A 23 -2.85 12.66 -17.77
N LEU A 24 -3.36 13.07 -18.94
CA LEU A 24 -3.19 12.32 -20.18
C LEU A 24 -1.70 12.15 -20.55
N GLY A 25 -0.91 13.20 -20.36
CA GLY A 25 0.54 13.14 -20.55
C GLY A 25 1.25 12.15 -19.61
N LEU A 26 0.82 12.06 -18.35
CA LEU A 26 1.37 11.09 -17.39
C LEU A 26 0.96 9.65 -17.73
N VAL A 27 -0.30 9.41 -18.09
CA VAL A 27 -0.81 8.08 -18.47
C VAL A 27 -0.14 7.58 -19.75
N ALA A 28 -0.05 8.42 -20.79
CA ALA A 28 0.63 8.09 -22.03
C ALA A 28 2.13 7.80 -21.80
N GLY A 29 2.75 8.54 -20.87
CA GLY A 29 4.11 8.27 -20.42
C GLY A 29 4.29 6.90 -19.76
N ALA A 30 3.40 6.53 -18.83
CA ALA A 30 3.44 5.22 -18.19
C ALA A 30 3.26 4.08 -19.20
N LEU A 31 2.36 4.25 -20.17
CA LEU A 31 2.14 3.29 -21.25
C LEU A 31 3.38 3.13 -22.14
N TYR A 32 4.04 4.24 -22.48
CA TYR A 32 5.28 4.21 -23.26
C TYR A 32 6.40 3.43 -22.54
N ASP A 33 6.55 3.63 -21.22
CA ASP A 33 7.55 2.89 -20.43
C ASP A 33 7.25 1.39 -20.41
N TYR A 34 5.98 1.01 -20.26
CA TYR A 34 5.56 -0.38 -20.32
C TYR A 34 5.89 -1.03 -21.68
N VAL A 35 5.61 -0.32 -22.78
CA VAL A 35 5.93 -0.79 -24.14
C VAL A 35 7.45 -0.88 -24.37
N CYS A 36 8.22 0.11 -23.91
CA CYS A 36 9.69 0.07 -24.01
C CYS A 36 10.31 -1.09 -23.22
N LEU A 37 9.78 -1.40 -22.03
CA LEU A 37 10.20 -2.55 -21.23
C LEU A 37 9.89 -3.86 -21.96
N ARG A 38 8.71 -3.99 -22.57
CA ARG A 38 8.34 -5.16 -23.39
C ARG A 38 9.24 -5.33 -24.62
N LEU A 39 9.67 -4.22 -25.23
CA LEU A 39 10.53 -4.21 -26.40
C LEU A 39 12.04 -4.23 -26.08
N LYS A 40 12.44 -4.40 -24.81
CA LYS A 40 13.83 -4.34 -24.32
C LYS A 40 14.60 -3.09 -24.79
N ARG A 41 13.90 -1.97 -25.00
CA ARG A 41 14.51 -0.68 -25.36
C ARG A 41 14.69 0.18 -24.12
N GLY A 42 15.88 0.77 -23.96
CA GLY A 42 16.15 1.69 -22.85
C GLY A 42 15.29 2.94 -22.94
N VAL A 43 14.69 3.36 -21.81
CA VAL A 43 13.90 4.59 -21.75
C VAL A 43 14.82 5.81 -21.75
N PRO A 44 14.66 6.79 -22.67
CA PRO A 44 15.57 7.93 -22.72
C PRO A 44 15.37 8.85 -21.52
N PHE A 45 16.47 9.22 -20.85
CA PHE A 45 16.45 10.02 -19.62
C PHE A 45 15.72 11.37 -19.75
N ARG A 46 15.70 11.98 -20.94
CA ARG A 46 15.06 13.29 -21.18
C ARG A 46 13.54 13.25 -20.94
N TRP A 47 12.89 12.13 -21.19
CA TRP A 47 11.45 11.96 -21.00
C TRP A 47 11.05 11.87 -19.52
N ALA A 48 11.93 11.36 -18.65
CA ALA A 48 11.67 11.32 -17.21
C ALA A 48 11.61 12.74 -16.60
N ARG A 49 12.51 13.64 -17.04
CA ARG A 49 12.50 15.05 -16.59
C ARG A 49 11.26 15.79 -17.06
N GLN A 50 10.82 15.57 -18.30
CA GLN A 50 9.60 16.17 -18.84
C GLN A 50 8.34 15.72 -18.10
N ARG A 51 8.27 14.44 -17.68
CA ARG A 51 7.14 13.93 -16.87
C ARG A 51 7.11 14.46 -15.45
N ALA A 52 8.27 14.63 -14.81
CA ALA A 52 8.34 15.28 -13.50
C ALA A 52 7.83 16.73 -13.57
N VAL A 53 8.18 17.47 -14.63
CA VAL A 53 7.66 18.83 -14.87
C VAL A 53 6.15 18.81 -15.11
N LEU A 54 5.62 17.86 -15.89
CA LEU A 54 4.17 17.71 -16.11
C LEU A 54 3.41 17.43 -14.80
N ALA A 55 3.95 16.56 -13.93
CA ALA A 55 3.36 16.28 -12.63
C ALA A 55 3.39 17.49 -11.69
N ALA A 56 4.49 18.25 -11.67
CA ALA A 56 4.60 19.49 -10.89
C ALA A 56 3.62 20.56 -11.37
N VAL A 57 3.45 20.72 -12.69
CA VAL A 57 2.47 21.62 -13.28
C VAL A 57 1.05 21.20 -12.89
N GLY A 58 0.73 19.90 -12.96
CA GLY A 58 -0.55 19.36 -12.49
C GLY A 58 -0.83 19.69 -11.02
N MET A 59 0.15 19.49 -10.14
CA MET A 59 0.04 19.81 -8.71
C MET A 59 -0.22 21.31 -8.46
N VAL A 60 0.49 22.20 -9.16
CA VAL A 60 0.29 23.66 -9.05
C VAL A 60 -1.09 24.07 -9.54
N CYS A 61 -1.57 23.48 -10.63
CA CYS A 61 -2.93 23.71 -11.13
C CYS A 61 -3.99 23.28 -10.11
N THR A 62 -3.83 22.13 -9.45
CA THR A 62 -4.76 21.66 -8.42
C THR A 62 -4.80 22.59 -7.20
N VAL A 63 -3.64 23.10 -6.76
CA VAL A 63 -3.55 24.11 -5.68
C VAL A 63 -4.23 25.42 -6.08
N ALA A 64 -4.04 25.86 -7.33
CA ALA A 64 -4.67 27.08 -7.85
C ALA A 64 -6.19 26.96 -7.93
N ILE A 65 -6.71 25.80 -8.37
CA ILE A 65 -8.16 25.49 -8.36
C ILE A 65 -8.71 25.57 -6.94
N TRP A 66 -8.05 24.92 -5.97
CA TRP A 66 -8.45 24.97 -4.57
C TRP A 66 -8.49 26.41 -4.02
N TYR A 67 -7.46 27.22 -4.32
CA TYR A 67 -7.38 28.61 -3.88
C TYR A 67 -8.48 29.50 -4.49
N LEU A 68 -8.78 29.31 -5.79
CA LEU A 68 -9.84 30.06 -6.47
C LEU A 68 -11.21 29.74 -5.90
N ILE A 69 -11.50 28.46 -5.64
CA ILE A 69 -12.78 28.05 -5.04
C ILE A 69 -12.89 28.57 -3.59
N ALA A 70 -11.82 28.46 -2.79
CA ALA A 70 -11.83 28.86 -1.39
C ALA A 70 -11.96 30.38 -1.19
N LYS A 71 -11.36 31.21 -2.06
CA LYS A 71 -11.28 32.66 -1.85
C LYS A 71 -12.20 33.50 -2.74
N ARG A 72 -12.54 33.04 -3.96
CA ARG A 72 -13.43 33.78 -4.88
C ARG A 72 -14.89 33.29 -4.90
N ARG A 73 -15.25 32.27 -4.10
CA ARG A 73 -16.62 31.67 -4.07
C ARG A 73 -17.15 31.38 -5.48
N GLU A 74 -16.30 30.85 -6.37
CA GLU A 74 -16.76 30.24 -7.62
C GLU A 74 -17.55 28.95 -7.28
N GLU A 75 -18.59 28.63 -8.06
CA GLU A 75 -19.41 27.45 -7.81
C GLU A 75 -18.55 26.19 -7.74
N PRO A 76 -18.78 25.30 -6.74
CA PRO A 76 -18.02 24.08 -6.60
C PRO A 76 -18.21 23.18 -7.83
N LEU A 77 -17.17 23.07 -8.64
CA LEU A 77 -17.19 22.24 -9.86
C LEU A 77 -17.16 20.74 -9.58
N PHE A 78 -16.71 20.35 -8.37
CA PHE A 78 -16.61 18.98 -7.90
C PHE A 78 -17.15 18.89 -6.46
N GLY A 79 -18.48 19.05 -6.29
CA GLY A 79 -19.17 18.84 -5.00
C GLY A 79 -18.93 19.94 -3.94
N GLU A 80 -19.81 20.03 -2.95
CA GLU A 80 -19.77 21.09 -1.92
C GLU A 80 -18.44 21.10 -1.14
N LEU A 81 -17.72 22.23 -1.17
CA LEU A 81 -16.55 22.42 -0.31
C LEU A 81 -17.02 22.72 1.12
N SER A 82 -17.14 21.67 1.93
CA SER A 82 -17.18 21.87 3.37
C SER A 82 -15.79 22.35 3.85
N PRO A 83 -15.70 23.43 4.66
CA PRO A 83 -14.42 23.96 5.16
C PRO A 83 -13.65 22.99 6.09
N LEU A 84 -14.26 21.86 6.46
CA LEU A 84 -13.73 20.89 7.42
C LEU A 84 -13.49 19.48 6.86
N ALA A 85 -13.91 19.15 5.63
CA ALA A 85 -13.61 17.85 5.01
C ALA A 85 -12.48 17.98 3.99
N LEU A 86 -11.25 17.70 4.43
CA LEU A 86 -10.09 17.56 3.54
C LEU A 86 -10.18 16.28 2.68
N THR A 87 -11.15 15.39 2.96
CA THR A 87 -11.23 14.01 2.46
C THR A 87 -12.34 13.76 1.43
N ASP A 88 -13.34 14.63 1.31
CA ASP A 88 -14.53 14.37 0.48
C ASP A 88 -14.47 15.02 -0.92
N ASN A 89 -13.36 15.69 -1.24
CA ASN A 89 -13.24 16.49 -2.46
C ASN A 89 -12.24 15.86 -3.44
N ALA A 90 -12.69 15.63 -4.68
CA ALA A 90 -11.87 15.11 -5.79
C ALA A 90 -10.57 15.91 -6.02
N VAL A 91 -10.57 17.19 -5.64
CA VAL A 91 -9.41 18.10 -5.71
C VAL A 91 -8.25 17.62 -4.84
N TRP A 92 -8.50 17.16 -3.61
CA TRP A 92 -7.44 16.70 -2.70
C TRP A 92 -6.82 15.36 -3.13
N LEU A 93 -7.64 14.44 -3.65
CA LEU A 93 -7.19 13.18 -4.25
C LEU A 93 -6.31 13.41 -5.49
N MET A 94 -6.66 14.40 -6.32
CA MET A 94 -5.83 14.76 -7.47
C MET A 94 -4.49 15.38 -7.02
N LEU A 95 -4.51 16.25 -6.01
CA LEU A 95 -3.30 16.91 -5.49
C LEU A 95 -2.30 15.89 -4.93
N THR A 96 -2.78 14.90 -4.18
CA THR A 96 -1.93 13.81 -3.66
C THR A 96 -1.40 12.91 -4.76
N GLY A 97 -2.22 12.58 -5.76
CA GLY A 97 -1.82 11.80 -6.93
C GLY A 97 -0.70 12.47 -7.73
N PHE A 98 -0.84 13.76 -8.04
CA PHE A 98 0.21 14.51 -8.75
C PHE A 98 1.49 14.68 -7.93
N ALA A 99 1.38 14.88 -6.61
CA ALA A 99 2.53 14.95 -5.73
C ALA A 99 3.33 13.63 -5.71
N LEU A 100 2.63 12.49 -5.66
CA LEU A 100 3.24 11.16 -5.74
C LEU A 100 3.91 10.92 -7.10
N CYS A 101 3.27 11.30 -8.22
CA CYS A 101 3.87 11.20 -9.54
C CYS A 101 5.13 12.08 -9.67
N CYS A 102 5.09 13.32 -9.13
CA CYS A 102 6.24 14.21 -9.13
C CYS A 102 7.41 13.62 -8.34
N LEU A 103 7.14 13.00 -7.19
CA LEU A 103 8.13 12.26 -6.41
C LEU A 103 8.70 11.06 -7.19
N ALA A 104 7.84 10.20 -7.73
CA ALA A 104 8.24 8.98 -8.43
C ALA A 104 9.12 9.25 -9.66
N TYR A 105 8.83 10.32 -10.43
CA TYR A 105 9.57 10.65 -11.64
C TYR A 105 10.73 11.63 -11.40
N GLY A 106 10.60 12.56 -10.45
CA GLY A 106 11.60 13.60 -10.19
C GLY A 106 12.81 13.13 -9.37
N PHE A 107 12.60 12.21 -8.43
CA PHE A 107 13.61 11.84 -7.44
C PHE A 107 14.46 10.61 -7.79
N ARG A 108 14.37 10.10 -9.04
CA ARG A 108 15.11 8.90 -9.48
C ARG A 108 16.65 8.99 -9.45
N ARG A 109 17.26 10.19 -9.45
CA ARG A 109 18.73 10.34 -9.53
C ARG A 109 19.50 10.27 -8.19
N PRO A 110 19.11 10.99 -7.12
CA PRO A 110 19.85 10.93 -5.85
C PRO A 110 19.51 9.73 -4.97
N ILE A 111 18.30 9.16 -5.12
CA ILE A 111 17.80 8.06 -4.27
C ILE A 111 18.24 6.68 -4.76
N ALA A 112 18.46 6.50 -6.06
CA ALA A 112 19.01 5.26 -6.61
C ALA A 112 20.51 5.07 -6.29
N ALA A 113 21.23 6.15 -5.91
CA ALA A 113 22.65 6.12 -5.58
C ALA A 113 22.97 5.90 -4.09
N ARG A 114 21.97 6.01 -3.18
CA ARG A 114 22.10 5.72 -1.74
C ARG A 114 20.90 4.87 -1.29
N SER A 115 20.98 3.60 -1.66
CA SER A 115 19.87 2.74 -2.15
C SER A 115 18.89 2.15 -1.13
N GLY A 116 18.99 2.44 0.17
CA GLY A 116 18.02 1.88 1.15
C GLY A 116 17.55 2.91 2.17
N LEU A 117 18.50 3.48 2.91
CA LEU A 117 18.19 4.32 4.07
C LEU A 117 17.52 5.65 3.70
N THR A 118 17.92 6.28 2.59
CA THR A 118 17.33 7.54 2.15
C THR A 118 15.91 7.36 1.62
N LEU A 119 15.67 6.24 0.92
CA LEU A 119 14.37 5.86 0.39
C LEU A 119 13.41 5.49 1.53
N ALA A 120 13.91 4.75 2.52
CA ALA A 120 13.20 4.44 3.76
C ALA A 120 12.89 5.70 4.58
N ALA A 121 13.84 6.63 4.72
CA ALA A 121 13.63 7.88 5.45
C ALA A 121 12.60 8.79 4.78
N VAL A 122 12.63 8.91 3.44
CA VAL A 122 11.63 9.68 2.69
C VAL A 122 10.25 9.02 2.78
N ALA A 123 10.17 7.69 2.64
CA ALA A 123 8.91 6.96 2.80
C ALA A 123 8.35 7.08 4.22
N LEU A 124 9.21 7.06 5.24
CA LEU A 124 8.82 7.20 6.64
C LEU A 124 8.33 8.62 6.96
N VAL A 125 8.98 9.65 6.43
CA VAL A 125 8.55 11.05 6.58
C VAL A 125 7.22 11.29 5.88
N ILE A 126 7.05 10.82 4.64
CA ILE A 126 5.78 10.94 3.91
C ILE A 126 4.67 10.15 4.60
N GLY A 127 4.96 8.92 5.05
CA GLY A 127 4.02 8.08 5.78
C GLY A 127 3.62 8.66 7.13
N ALA A 128 4.54 9.28 7.87
CA ALA A 128 4.25 9.95 9.15
C ALA A 128 3.48 11.27 8.98
N LEU A 129 3.74 12.01 7.89
CA LEU A 129 3.04 13.26 7.59
C LEU A 129 1.65 13.01 6.99
N MET A 130 1.43 11.88 6.32
CA MET A 130 0.14 11.50 5.73
C MET A 130 -1.03 11.61 6.73
N PRO A 131 -1.04 10.91 7.88
CA PRO A 131 -2.18 10.98 8.81
C PRO A 131 -2.38 12.39 9.42
N LEU A 132 -1.31 13.19 9.55
CA LEU A 132 -1.37 14.58 10.01
C LEU A 132 -1.95 15.51 8.93
N ILE A 133 -1.65 15.26 7.66
CA ILE A 133 -2.19 16.00 6.52
C ILE A 133 -3.69 15.67 6.34
N PHE A 134 -4.09 14.40 6.46
CA PHE A 134 -5.49 13.98 6.19
C PHE A 134 -6.41 13.99 7.42
N ARG A 135 -5.90 14.31 8.62
CA ARG A 135 -6.65 14.39 9.88
C ARG A 135 -7.64 13.20 10.04
N GLN A 136 -7.17 12.01 9.66
CA GLN A 136 -7.99 10.80 9.57
C GLN A 136 -8.48 10.39 10.97
N SER A 137 -9.65 9.74 11.01
CA SER A 137 -10.17 9.18 12.25
C SER A 137 -9.14 8.24 12.89
N THR A 138 -9.08 8.25 14.22
CA THR A 138 -8.19 7.36 14.97
C THR A 138 -8.41 5.89 14.60
N GLU A 139 -9.66 5.53 14.27
CA GLU A 139 -10.02 4.20 13.78
C GLU A 139 -9.31 3.84 12.46
N PHE A 140 -9.34 4.73 11.46
CA PHE A 140 -8.66 4.48 10.19
C PHE A 140 -7.16 4.32 10.36
N ILE A 141 -6.53 5.18 11.16
CA ILE A 141 -5.08 5.11 11.44
C ILE A 141 -4.75 3.79 12.13
N SER A 142 -5.56 3.36 13.10
CA SER A 142 -5.35 2.11 13.82
C SER A 142 -5.50 0.88 12.91
N TRP A 143 -6.49 0.87 12.02
CA TRP A 143 -6.68 -0.19 11.03
C TRP A 143 -5.53 -0.23 10.02
N ALA A 144 -5.17 0.93 9.46
CA ALA A 144 -4.10 1.04 8.47
C ALA A 144 -2.73 0.65 9.07
N ALA A 145 -2.44 1.08 10.31
CA ALA A 145 -1.23 0.69 11.02
C ALA A 145 -1.20 -0.82 11.30
N GLY A 146 -2.33 -1.41 11.71
CA GLY A 146 -2.47 -2.86 11.91
C GLY A 146 -2.22 -3.64 10.62
N ALA A 147 -2.88 -3.25 9.52
CA ALA A 147 -2.69 -3.88 8.22
C ALA A 147 -1.24 -3.75 7.72
N ALA A 148 -0.65 -2.56 7.83
CA ALA A 148 0.73 -2.31 7.44
C ALA A 148 1.73 -3.14 8.26
N ALA A 149 1.51 -3.27 9.57
CA ALA A 149 2.34 -4.10 10.43
C ALA A 149 2.27 -5.59 10.02
N ILE A 150 1.07 -6.10 9.74
CA ILE A 150 0.86 -7.47 9.27
C ILE A 150 1.61 -7.70 7.95
N TYR A 151 1.42 -6.84 6.94
CA TYR A 151 2.09 -6.99 5.66
C TYR A 151 3.61 -6.81 5.74
N THR A 152 4.10 -5.97 6.66
CA THR A 152 5.55 -5.80 6.89
C THR A 152 6.14 -7.07 7.49
N LEU A 153 5.48 -7.67 8.48
CA LEU A 153 5.90 -8.97 9.04
C LEU A 153 5.83 -10.08 7.98
N LEU A 154 4.78 -10.07 7.14
CA LEU A 154 4.63 -11.01 6.04
C LEU A 154 5.80 -10.88 5.04
N ALA A 155 6.14 -9.66 4.64
CA ALA A 155 7.26 -9.37 3.75
C ALA A 155 8.62 -9.73 4.37
N LEU A 156 8.82 -9.47 5.67
CA LEU A 156 10.03 -9.84 6.39
C LEU A 156 10.22 -11.36 6.43
N GLY A 157 9.18 -12.13 6.76
CA GLY A 157 9.28 -13.59 6.77
C GLY A 157 9.53 -14.16 5.38
N LEU A 158 8.89 -13.61 4.34
CA LEU A 158 9.17 -14.01 2.95
C LEU A 158 10.62 -13.67 2.54
N ASN A 159 11.16 -12.53 2.97
CA ASN A 159 12.55 -12.16 2.74
C ASN A 159 13.52 -13.11 3.45
N VAL A 160 13.16 -13.64 4.62
CA VAL A 160 13.98 -14.65 5.30
C VAL A 160 14.05 -15.94 4.47
N VAL A 161 12.90 -16.46 4.03
CA VAL A 161 12.83 -17.74 3.32
C VAL A 161 13.40 -17.62 1.89
N VAL A 162 12.90 -16.70 1.08
CA VAL A 162 13.34 -16.56 -0.32
C VAL A 162 14.71 -15.91 -0.40
N GLY A 163 15.01 -14.93 0.45
CA GLY A 163 16.26 -14.18 0.42
C GLY A 163 17.45 -14.96 0.95
N PHE A 164 17.31 -15.69 2.08
CA PHE A 164 18.43 -16.42 2.69
C PHE A 164 18.44 -17.91 2.38
N ALA A 165 17.28 -18.58 2.28
CA ALA A 165 17.24 -20.01 1.95
C ALA A 165 17.26 -20.27 0.43
N GLY A 166 16.91 -19.28 -0.40
CA GLY A 166 16.97 -19.38 -1.86
C GLY A 166 15.96 -20.37 -2.46
N LEU A 167 14.95 -20.78 -1.70
CA LEU A 167 13.90 -21.71 -2.10
C LEU A 167 12.62 -20.94 -2.41
N LEU A 168 11.91 -21.35 -3.46
CA LEU A 168 10.61 -20.78 -3.83
C LEU A 168 9.54 -21.37 -2.89
N ASP A 169 9.19 -20.63 -1.83
CA ASP A 169 8.11 -20.98 -0.91
C ASP A 169 6.83 -20.20 -1.28
N LEU A 170 5.83 -20.93 -1.78
CA LEU A 170 4.51 -20.40 -2.12
C LEU A 170 3.47 -20.69 -1.02
N GLY A 171 3.82 -21.50 -0.02
CA GLY A 171 2.96 -21.92 1.09
C GLY A 171 3.06 -21.03 2.33
N TYR A 172 3.88 -19.98 2.29
CA TYR A 172 4.10 -19.06 3.41
C TYR A 172 2.80 -18.49 4.02
N ALA A 173 1.79 -18.21 3.20
CA ALA A 173 0.49 -17.69 3.65
C ALA A 173 -0.26 -18.66 4.57
N ALA A 174 -0.08 -19.98 4.37
CA ALA A 174 -0.71 -21.00 5.21
C ALA A 174 -0.10 -21.06 6.61
N PHE A 175 1.22 -20.92 6.74
CA PHE A 175 1.88 -20.83 8.06
C PHE A 175 1.48 -19.56 8.82
N PHE A 176 1.35 -18.44 8.10
CA PHE A 176 0.80 -17.21 8.65
C PHE A 176 -0.64 -17.41 9.16
N ALA A 177 -1.50 -18.07 8.39
CA ALA A 177 -2.88 -18.34 8.78
C ALA A 177 -2.98 -19.24 10.01
N ILE A 178 -2.19 -20.31 10.09
CA ILE A 178 -2.16 -21.22 11.26
C ILE A 178 -1.73 -20.47 12.53
N GLY A 179 -0.67 -19.65 12.43
CA GLY A 179 -0.20 -18.84 13.56
C GLY A 179 -1.24 -17.80 13.99
N ALA A 180 -1.83 -17.08 13.03
CA ALA A 180 -2.86 -16.09 13.27
C ALA A 180 -4.12 -16.70 13.90
N TYR A 181 -4.57 -17.85 13.42
CA TYR A 181 -5.71 -18.59 13.97
C TYR A 181 -5.42 -19.07 15.39
N THR A 182 -4.22 -19.60 15.64
CA THR A 182 -3.80 -20.03 16.99
C THR A 182 -3.81 -18.85 17.96
N CYS A 183 -3.18 -17.74 17.60
CA CYS A 183 -3.17 -16.51 18.41
C CYS A 183 -4.59 -15.95 18.62
N GLY A 184 -5.43 -15.94 17.58
CA GLY A 184 -6.81 -15.46 17.65
C GLY A 184 -7.71 -16.34 18.51
N SER A 185 -7.54 -17.66 18.46
CA SER A 185 -8.26 -18.61 19.31
C SER A 185 -7.85 -18.48 20.78
N LEU A 186 -6.55 -18.30 21.05
CA LEU A 186 -6.02 -18.13 22.41
C LEU A 186 -6.35 -16.76 23.02
N ALA A 187 -6.41 -15.72 22.18
CA ALA A 187 -6.84 -14.38 22.59
C ALA A 187 -8.37 -14.28 22.78
N SER A 188 -9.14 -15.23 22.22
CA SER A 188 -10.58 -15.25 22.35
C SER A 188 -11.02 -15.71 23.74
N SER A 189 -11.92 -14.94 24.35
CA SER A 189 -12.47 -15.19 25.71
C SER A 189 -13.19 -16.53 25.88
N ARG A 190 -13.43 -17.28 24.79
CA ARG A 190 -14.16 -18.55 24.77
C ARG A 190 -13.35 -19.75 25.26
N HIS A 191 -12.01 -19.67 25.21
CA HIS A 191 -11.10 -20.74 25.65
C HIS A 191 -10.37 -20.42 26.97
N GLY A 192 -10.67 -19.28 27.61
CA GLY A 192 -10.11 -18.92 28.92
C GLY A 192 -10.45 -19.94 30.03
N ASP A 193 -11.53 -20.70 29.87
CA ASP A 193 -12.00 -21.67 30.86
C ASP A 193 -11.31 -23.05 30.79
N VAL A 194 -10.64 -23.41 29.69
CA VAL A 194 -10.12 -24.78 29.51
C VAL A 194 -8.93 -25.08 30.43
N LEU A 195 -8.26 -24.06 30.98
CA LEU A 195 -7.07 -24.25 31.83
C LEU A 195 -7.25 -23.83 33.30
N HIS A 196 -8.42 -23.35 33.73
CA HIS A 196 -8.70 -22.98 35.14
C HIS A 196 -7.52 -22.26 35.86
N LEU A 197 -6.81 -21.36 35.17
CA LEU A 197 -5.76 -20.56 35.80
C LEU A 197 -6.37 -19.21 36.21
N PRO A 198 -6.42 -18.88 37.51
CA PRO A 198 -7.26 -17.80 38.06
C PRO A 198 -6.71 -16.38 37.82
N PHE A 199 -5.88 -16.19 36.81
CA PHE A 199 -5.26 -14.90 36.52
C PHE A 199 -5.30 -14.62 35.04
N TRP A 200 -6.20 -13.70 34.66
CA TRP A 200 -5.95 -12.60 33.73
C TRP A 200 -5.51 -12.97 32.30
N HIS A 201 -6.19 -12.43 31.29
CA HIS A 201 -5.77 -12.36 29.88
C HIS A 201 -4.31 -12.76 29.64
N TYR A 202 -4.06 -13.89 28.97
CA TYR A 202 -2.71 -14.36 28.69
C TYR A 202 -1.84 -13.17 28.24
N PRO A 203 -0.67 -12.93 28.86
CA PRO A 203 0.18 -11.83 28.45
C PRO A 203 0.52 -12.02 26.98
N PHE A 204 0.44 -10.92 26.20
CA PHE A 204 0.65 -10.93 24.75
C PHE A 204 1.86 -11.77 24.31
N TRP A 205 2.96 -11.68 25.07
CA TRP A 205 4.18 -12.44 24.84
C TRP A 205 3.99 -13.96 24.87
N VAL A 206 3.17 -14.49 25.79
CA VAL A 206 2.91 -15.93 25.89
C VAL A 206 2.07 -16.41 24.71
N ILE A 207 1.04 -15.64 24.31
CA ILE A 207 0.24 -15.95 23.12
C ILE A 207 1.13 -15.97 21.88
N LEU A 208 2.02 -14.97 21.75
CA LEU A 208 2.96 -14.85 20.65
C LEU A 208 3.89 -16.07 20.56
N PHE A 209 4.52 -16.47 21.67
CA PHE A 209 5.42 -17.63 21.68
C PHE A 209 4.67 -18.94 21.43
N LEU A 210 3.46 -19.10 21.94
CA LEU A 210 2.67 -20.31 21.71
C LEU A 210 2.20 -20.40 20.26
N GLY A 211 1.74 -19.29 19.67
CA GLY A 211 1.39 -19.23 18.25
C GLY A 211 2.59 -19.52 17.36
N ALA A 212 3.76 -18.96 17.69
CA ALA A 212 5.01 -19.28 17.00
C ALA A 212 5.41 -20.75 17.16
N ALA A 213 5.23 -21.35 18.34
CA ALA A 213 5.53 -22.76 18.58
C ALA A 213 4.61 -23.70 17.78
N VAL A 214 3.32 -23.39 17.69
CA VAL A 214 2.36 -24.16 16.87
C VAL A 214 2.71 -24.02 15.39
N ALA A 215 2.95 -22.81 14.90
CA ALA A 215 3.37 -22.60 13.51
C ALA A 215 4.69 -23.33 13.20
N ALA A 216 5.66 -23.31 14.12
CA ALA A 216 6.92 -24.03 13.99
C ALA A 216 6.74 -25.56 14.01
N LEU A 217 5.81 -26.08 14.81
CA LEU A 217 5.48 -27.51 14.85
C LEU A 217 4.92 -27.98 13.51
N PHE A 218 3.91 -27.29 12.97
CA PHE A 218 3.37 -27.60 11.64
C PHE A 218 4.42 -27.41 10.54
N GLY A 219 5.23 -26.36 10.65
CA GLY A 219 6.39 -26.13 9.79
C GLY A 219 7.42 -27.25 9.82
N ALA A 220 7.70 -27.84 10.99
CA ALA A 220 8.63 -28.95 11.13
C ALA A 220 8.04 -30.26 10.56
N ILE A 221 6.77 -30.53 10.83
CA ILE A 221 6.05 -31.72 10.32
C ILE A 221 6.02 -31.70 8.78
N LEU A 222 5.75 -30.55 8.18
CA LEU A 222 5.68 -30.37 6.72
C LEU A 222 7.06 -30.11 6.08
N GLY A 223 7.99 -29.51 6.81
CA GLY A 223 9.36 -29.26 6.39
C GLY A 223 10.20 -30.53 6.29
N ALA A 224 10.00 -31.48 7.22
CA ALA A 224 10.71 -32.76 7.26
C ALA A 224 10.60 -33.59 5.95
N PRO A 225 9.41 -33.80 5.36
CA PRO A 225 9.29 -34.53 4.09
C PRO A 225 9.79 -33.71 2.89
N THR A 226 9.67 -32.38 2.94
CA THR A 226 10.03 -31.52 1.81
C THR A 226 11.52 -31.28 1.66
N LEU A 227 12.32 -31.44 2.73
CA LEU A 227 13.79 -31.47 2.68
C LEU A 227 14.37 -32.56 1.75
N ARG A 228 13.57 -33.57 1.39
CA ARG A 228 13.97 -34.63 0.44
C ARG A 228 13.71 -34.25 -1.02
N LEU A 229 12.97 -33.17 -1.28
CA LEU A 229 12.61 -32.68 -2.61
C LEU A 229 13.49 -31.48 -2.97
N ARG A 230 13.90 -31.36 -4.23
CA ARG A 230 14.74 -30.24 -4.71
C ARG A 230 13.93 -29.28 -5.58
N GLY A 231 14.15 -27.98 -5.38
CA GLY A 231 13.76 -26.90 -6.28
C GLY A 231 12.27 -26.88 -6.64
N ASP A 232 11.94 -27.33 -7.85
CA ASP A 232 10.61 -27.21 -8.44
C ASP A 232 9.57 -28.08 -7.71
N TYR A 233 9.98 -29.24 -7.19
CA TYR A 233 9.09 -30.13 -6.45
C TYR A 233 8.70 -29.57 -5.07
N LEU A 234 9.59 -28.77 -4.46
CA LEU A 234 9.30 -28.09 -3.20
C LEU A 234 8.24 -27.00 -3.39
N ALA A 235 8.33 -26.24 -4.49
CA ALA A 235 7.39 -25.18 -4.82
C ALA A 235 5.96 -25.72 -5.07
N ILE A 236 5.85 -26.85 -5.75
CA ILE A 236 4.54 -27.49 -6.03
C ILE A 236 3.87 -27.95 -4.72
N VAL A 237 4.62 -28.57 -3.82
CA VAL A 237 4.07 -29.06 -2.55
C VAL A 237 3.65 -27.91 -1.64
N THR A 238 4.42 -26.83 -1.58
CA THR A 238 4.07 -25.65 -0.77
C THR A 238 2.85 -24.91 -1.32
N LEU A 239 2.68 -24.85 -2.66
CA LEU A 239 1.47 -24.31 -3.30
C LEU A 239 0.24 -25.15 -2.95
N GLY A 240 0.33 -26.48 -3.06
CA GLY A 240 -0.78 -27.38 -2.69
C GLY A 240 -1.22 -27.21 -1.24
N PHE A 241 -0.26 -27.06 -0.31
CA PHE A 241 -0.57 -26.75 1.08
C PHE A 241 -1.19 -25.36 1.27
N GLY A 242 -0.66 -24.35 0.56
CA GLY A 242 -1.18 -22.99 0.54
C GLY A 242 -2.67 -22.92 0.17
N GLU A 243 -3.11 -23.78 -0.76
CA GLU A 243 -4.50 -23.86 -1.20
C GLU A 243 -5.41 -24.67 -0.25
N ILE A 244 -4.87 -25.71 0.41
CA ILE A 244 -5.65 -26.57 1.32
C ILE A 244 -6.05 -25.83 2.61
N VAL A 245 -5.21 -24.93 3.13
CA VAL A 245 -5.47 -24.26 4.41
C VAL A 245 -6.72 -23.35 4.38
N PRO A 246 -6.95 -22.52 3.35
CA PRO A 246 -8.20 -21.80 3.18
C PRO A 246 -9.44 -22.71 3.16
N ASP A 247 -9.38 -23.83 2.44
CA ASP A 247 -10.50 -24.79 2.35
C ASP A 247 -10.77 -25.48 3.69
N ALA A 248 -9.72 -25.78 4.47
CA ALA A 248 -9.85 -26.39 5.79
C ALA A 248 -10.36 -25.41 6.87
N ALA A 249 -10.33 -24.10 6.59
CA ALA A 249 -10.74 -23.04 7.52
C ALA A 249 -12.19 -22.58 7.34
N ASN A 250 -12.86 -23.01 6.25
CA ASN A 250 -14.28 -22.74 5.94
C ASN A 250 -15.20 -23.83 6.51
#